data_AF-A0A7Z7IST2-F1
#
_entry.id   AF-A0A7Z7IST2-F1
#
_cell.length_a   1.000
_cell.length_b   1.000
_cell.length_c   1.000
_cell.angle_alpha   90.00
_cell.angle_beta   90.00
_cell.angle_gamma   90.00
#
_symmetry.space_group_name_H-M   'P 1'
#
loop_
_entity.id
_entity.type
_entity.pdbx_description
1 polymer ?
#
loop_
_entity_poly.entity_id
_entity_poly.type
_entity_poly.pdbx_seq_one_letter_code
_entity_poly.pdbx_strand_id
1 'polypeptide(L)'
;MTSTSTVQAESQALLRKMLDAANRADPYPLYAQFRQRGPFLLPEANLAVFSAYRHCDEVLRHPLSSSDRLNSTVAQREISNGIEPRPLGPPGFLFLDPPDHTRLRKLVSKAFAPKVVNALQPDIRALVSGLLDRVDGRFDVIRDFAYPLPVAVI
;
A
#
# COMPACT_ATOMS: atom_id res chain seq x y z
N MET A 1 29.86 -21.66 -3.71
CA MET A 1 28.40 -21.84 -3.92
C MET A 1 27.57 -21.80 -2.63
N THR A 2 28.17 -21.74 -1.43
CA THR A 2 27.47 -21.72 -0.13
C THR A 2 26.98 -20.33 0.32
N SER A 3 27.60 -19.24 -0.13
CA SER A 3 27.29 -17.89 0.34
C SER A 3 25.94 -17.33 -0.14
N THR A 4 25.54 -17.61 -1.38
CA THR A 4 24.27 -17.13 -1.95
C THR A 4 23.04 -17.76 -1.28
N SER A 5 23.13 -19.04 -0.93
CA SER A 5 22.05 -19.78 -0.24
C SER A 5 21.78 -19.21 1.17
N THR A 6 22.83 -18.80 1.87
CA THR A 6 22.73 -18.24 3.23
C THR A 6 22.03 -16.87 3.21
N VAL A 7 22.43 -15.98 2.29
CA VAL A 7 21.82 -14.65 2.11
C VAL A 7 20.32 -14.75 1.79
N GLN A 8 19.93 -15.72 0.96
CA GLN A 8 18.54 -15.96 0.59
C GLN A 8 17.70 -16.45 1.77
N ALA A 9 18.23 -17.40 2.56
CA ALA A 9 17.57 -17.92 3.76
C ALA A 9 17.34 -16.81 4.81
N GLU A 10 18.33 -15.97 5.05
CA GLU A 10 18.21 -14.83 5.97
C GLU A 10 17.18 -13.79 5.49
N SER A 11 17.13 -13.50 4.19
CA SER A 11 16.14 -12.59 3.59
C SER A 11 14.71 -13.11 3.75
N GLN A 12 14.50 -14.41 3.54
CA GLN A 12 13.21 -15.05 3.80
C GLN A 12 12.83 -15.05 5.28
N ALA A 13 13.78 -15.23 6.19
CA ALA A 13 13.54 -15.17 7.63
C ALA A 13 13.09 -13.77 8.06
N LEU A 14 13.72 -12.72 7.53
CA LEU A 14 13.34 -11.34 7.84
C LEU A 14 11.97 -10.96 7.25
N LEU A 15 11.65 -11.44 6.04
CA LEU A 15 10.31 -11.28 5.46
C LEU A 15 9.22 -11.95 6.29
N ARG A 16 9.47 -13.16 6.82
CA ARG A 16 8.54 -13.85 7.72
C ARG A 16 8.29 -13.05 9.01
N LYS A 17 9.34 -12.49 9.62
CA LYS A 17 9.20 -11.61 10.79
C LYS A 17 8.35 -10.37 10.49
N MET A 18 8.49 -9.79 9.30
CA MET A 18 7.70 -8.62 8.88
C MET A 18 6.19 -8.93 8.76
N LEU A 19 5.83 -10.17 8.38
CA LEU A 19 4.43 -10.61 8.27
C LEU A 19 3.83 -11.08 9.60
N ASP A 20 4.66 -11.37 10.60
CA ASP A 20 4.21 -11.81 11.91
C ASP A 20 3.45 -10.68 12.64
N ALA A 21 2.25 -10.99 13.10
CA ALA A 21 1.39 -10.07 13.85
C ALA A 21 2.06 -9.55 15.13
N ALA A 22 2.99 -10.31 15.73
CA ALA A 22 3.75 -9.88 16.90
C ALA A 22 4.58 -8.60 16.64
N ASN A 23 4.98 -8.34 15.39
CA ASN A 23 5.79 -7.17 15.04
C ASN A 23 4.96 -5.97 14.52
N ARG A 24 3.63 -6.08 14.47
CA ARG A 24 2.77 -5.00 13.94
C ARG A 24 2.75 -3.76 14.81
N ALA A 25 2.93 -3.91 16.12
CA ALA A 25 2.91 -2.80 17.07
C ALA A 25 4.14 -1.88 16.90
N ASP A 26 5.29 -2.46 16.54
CA ASP A 26 6.52 -1.71 16.25
C ASP A 26 7.33 -2.37 15.11
N PRO A 27 6.99 -2.11 13.84
CA PRO A 27 7.69 -2.70 12.70
C PRO A 27 8.96 -1.93 12.32
N TYR A 28 9.21 -0.76 12.92
CA TYR A 28 10.28 0.14 12.48
C TYR A 28 11.69 -0.42 12.68
N PRO A 29 12.00 -1.15 13.77
CA PRO A 29 13.27 -1.85 13.92
C PRO A 29 13.51 -2.87 12.79
N LEU A 30 12.46 -3.58 12.35
CA LEU A 30 12.58 -4.49 11.21
C LEU A 30 12.87 -3.70 9.93
N TYR A 31 12.13 -2.63 9.64
CA TYR A 31 12.42 -1.79 8.47
C TYR A 31 13.86 -1.25 8.46
N ALA A 32 14.43 -0.93 9.63
CA ALA A 32 15.84 -0.54 9.73
C ALA A 32 16.79 -1.67 9.30
N GLN A 33 16.52 -2.92 9.70
CA GLN A 33 17.29 -4.09 9.26
C GLN A 33 17.19 -4.31 7.74
N PHE A 34 15.99 -4.15 7.16
CA PHE A 34 15.81 -4.20 5.70
C PHE A 34 16.64 -3.12 4.99
N ARG A 35 16.70 -1.90 5.54
CA ARG A 35 17.49 -0.80 4.94
C ARG A 35 18.99 -1.05 5.04
N GLN A 36 19.47 -1.56 6.17
CA GLN A 36 20.89 -1.86 6.39
C GLN A 36 21.40 -2.98 5.47
N ARG A 37 20.57 -4.00 5.20
CA ARG A 37 20.94 -5.12 4.34
C ARG A 37 20.87 -4.79 2.84
N GLY A 38 20.15 -3.74 2.45
CA GLY A 38 19.93 -3.39 1.05
C GLY A 38 18.85 -4.23 0.36
N PRO A 39 18.75 -4.17 -0.98
CA PRO A 39 17.69 -4.85 -1.73
C PRO A 39 17.72 -6.37 -1.57
N PHE A 40 16.56 -7.00 -1.39
CA PHE A 40 16.43 -8.45 -1.47
C PHE A 40 16.02 -8.84 -2.89
N LEU A 41 16.89 -9.55 -3.59
CA LEU A 41 16.61 -10.08 -4.93
C LEU A 41 16.36 -11.58 -4.79
N LEU A 42 15.10 -11.99 -4.95
CA LEU A 42 14.63 -13.36 -4.75
C LEU A 42 14.00 -13.88 -6.07
N PRO A 43 14.81 -14.16 -7.10
CA PRO A 43 14.31 -14.53 -8.43
C PRO A 43 13.50 -15.83 -8.42
N GLU A 44 13.90 -16.81 -7.60
CA GLU A 44 13.16 -18.07 -7.42
C GLU A 44 11.75 -17.86 -6.86
N ALA A 45 11.54 -16.77 -6.13
CA ALA A 45 10.24 -16.36 -5.59
C ALA A 45 9.55 -15.29 -6.46
N ASN A 46 10.14 -14.91 -7.61
CA ASN A 46 9.69 -13.80 -8.45
C ASN A 46 9.49 -12.50 -7.67
N LEU A 47 10.37 -12.22 -6.70
CA LEU A 47 10.22 -11.11 -5.76
C LEU A 47 11.50 -10.26 -5.68
N ALA A 48 11.34 -8.95 -5.75
CA ALA A 48 12.35 -7.98 -5.36
C ALA A 48 11.79 -7.08 -4.25
N VAL A 49 12.58 -6.82 -3.21
CA VAL A 49 12.19 -5.99 -2.07
C VAL A 49 13.15 -4.82 -1.94
N PHE A 50 12.62 -3.61 -2.08
CA PHE A 50 13.36 -2.35 -1.94
C PHE A 50 12.91 -1.63 -0.66
N SER A 51 13.88 -1.22 0.15
CA SER A 51 13.65 -0.63 1.48
C SER A 51 14.26 0.76 1.64
N ALA A 52 15.25 1.11 0.83
CA ALA A 52 15.86 2.44 0.82
C ALA A 52 15.00 3.40 0.00
N TYR A 53 14.79 4.61 0.53
CA TYR A 53 13.96 5.66 -0.09
C TYR A 53 14.24 5.83 -1.59
N ARG A 54 15.52 5.94 -1.97
CA ARG A 54 15.94 6.14 -3.36
C ARG A 54 15.46 5.02 -4.30
N HIS A 55 15.50 3.76 -3.87
CA HIS A 55 15.08 2.64 -4.71
C HIS A 55 13.56 2.56 -4.78
N CYS A 56 12.85 2.88 -3.70
CA CYS A 56 11.39 2.98 -3.72
C CYS A 56 10.92 4.09 -4.67
N ASP A 57 11.54 5.27 -4.61
CA ASP A 57 11.26 6.40 -5.51
C ASP A 57 11.56 6.05 -6.97
N GLU A 58 12.67 5.37 -7.23
CA GLU A 58 13.04 4.90 -8.57
C GLU A 58 12.00 3.92 -9.13
N VAL A 59 11.61 2.89 -8.35
CA VAL A 59 10.58 1.94 -8.77
C VAL A 59 9.25 2.64 -9.05
N LEU A 60 8.84 3.61 -8.23
CA LEU A 60 7.59 4.36 -8.43
C LEU A 60 7.59 5.23 -9.69
N ARG A 61 8.76 5.61 -10.21
CA ARG A 61 8.92 6.45 -11.41
C ARG A 61 9.36 5.69 -12.65
N HIS A 62 9.86 4.47 -12.48
CA HIS A 62 10.45 3.71 -13.58
C HIS A 62 9.37 3.38 -14.63
N PRO A 63 9.60 3.66 -15.93
CA PRO A 63 8.57 3.49 -16.97
C PRO A 63 8.18 2.03 -17.23
N LEU A 64 8.99 1.07 -16.75
CA LEU A 64 8.68 -0.36 -16.82
C LEU A 64 7.98 -0.90 -15.57
N SER A 65 7.73 -0.06 -14.56
CA SER A 65 6.95 -0.46 -13.39
C SER A 65 5.47 -0.50 -13.77
N SER A 66 4.83 -1.64 -13.51
CA SER A 66 3.42 -1.89 -13.83
C SER A 66 2.60 -2.08 -12.56
N SER A 67 1.38 -1.54 -12.57
CA SER A 67 0.37 -1.83 -11.54
C SER A 67 -0.68 -2.84 -12.03
N ASP A 68 -0.66 -3.21 -13.31
CA ASP A 68 -1.53 -4.25 -13.86
C ASP A 68 -1.10 -5.62 -13.33
N ARG A 69 -1.98 -6.22 -12.52
CA ARG A 69 -1.77 -7.55 -11.93
C ARG A 69 -1.47 -8.61 -12.99
N LEU A 70 -2.00 -8.47 -14.21
CA LEU A 70 -1.77 -9.43 -15.28
C LEU A 70 -0.32 -9.46 -15.77
N ASN A 71 0.48 -8.41 -15.51
CA ASN A 71 1.91 -8.41 -15.82
C ASN A 71 2.76 -9.12 -14.76
N SER A 72 2.16 -9.58 -13.65
CA SER A 72 2.86 -10.31 -12.59
C SER A 72 2.92 -11.81 -12.88
N THR A 73 4.14 -12.37 -12.92
CA THR A 73 4.35 -13.83 -13.02
C THR A 73 3.67 -14.60 -11.88
N VAL A 74 3.68 -14.05 -10.66
CA VAL A 74 3.03 -14.69 -9.50
C VAL A 74 1.52 -14.75 -9.70
N ALA A 75 0.92 -13.65 -10.15
CA ALA A 75 -0.52 -13.61 -10.41
C ALA A 75 -0.92 -14.53 -11.57
N GLN A 76 -0.14 -14.60 -12.64
CA GLN A 76 -0.40 -15.53 -13.76
C GLN A 76 -0.39 -17.00 -13.30
N ARG A 77 0.51 -17.37 -12.38
CA ARG A 77 0.53 -18.71 -11.78
C ARG A 77 -0.72 -18.97 -10.93
N GLU A 78 -1.11 -18.02 -10.09
CA GLU A 78 -2.35 -18.12 -9.30
C GLU A 78 -3.57 -18.32 -10.20
N ILE A 79 -3.67 -17.55 -11.30
CA ILE A 79 -4.74 -17.67 -12.28
C ILE A 79 -4.76 -19.05 -12.93
N SER A 80 -3.59 -19.56 -13.33
CA SER A 80 -3.48 -20.93 -13.88
C SER A 80 -3.89 -22.02 -12.88
N ASN A 81 -3.79 -21.73 -11.58
CA ASN A 81 -4.24 -22.61 -10.50
C ASN A 81 -5.73 -22.42 -10.14
N GLY A 82 -6.49 -21.67 -10.96
CA GLY A 82 -7.93 -21.48 -10.80
C GLY A 82 -8.33 -20.35 -9.85
N ILE A 83 -7.39 -19.49 -9.44
CA ILE A 83 -7.75 -18.26 -8.71
C ILE A 83 -8.31 -17.24 -9.70
N GLU A 84 -9.51 -16.73 -9.42
CA GLU A 84 -10.13 -15.70 -10.24
C GLU A 84 -9.19 -14.50 -10.41
N PRO A 85 -8.89 -14.06 -11.65
CA PRO A 85 -7.98 -12.94 -11.89
C PRO A 85 -8.40 -11.64 -11.21
N ARG A 86 -9.72 -11.49 -10.96
CA ARG A 86 -10.35 -10.27 -10.44
C ARG A 86 -11.54 -10.64 -9.52
N PRO A 87 -11.28 -11.02 -8.26
CA PRO A 87 -12.33 -11.53 -7.36
C PRO A 87 -13.33 -10.46 -6.90
N LEU A 88 -13.08 -9.16 -7.16
CA LEU A 88 -13.88 -8.03 -6.69
C LEU A 88 -14.35 -7.09 -7.83
N GLY A 89 -14.73 -7.66 -8.98
CA GLY A 89 -15.26 -6.89 -10.11
C GLY A 89 -14.19 -6.24 -11.00
N PRO A 90 -14.57 -5.36 -11.95
CA PRO A 90 -13.61 -4.68 -12.82
C PRO A 90 -12.62 -3.88 -11.96
N PRO A 91 -11.33 -3.85 -12.32
CA PRO A 91 -10.32 -3.23 -11.49
C PRO A 91 -10.62 -1.73 -11.39
N GLY A 92 -10.59 -1.19 -10.17
CA GLY A 92 -10.40 0.24 -10.00
C GLY A 92 -9.15 0.65 -10.77
N PHE A 93 -9.13 1.86 -11.32
CA PHE A 93 -8.05 2.31 -12.21
C PHE A 93 -6.65 2.24 -11.57
N LEU A 94 -6.57 2.12 -10.23
CA LEU A 94 -5.35 1.83 -9.47
C LEU A 94 -4.56 0.61 -9.97
N PHE A 95 -5.23 -0.39 -10.56
CA PHE A 95 -4.61 -1.63 -11.05
C PHE A 95 -4.52 -1.68 -12.57
N LEU A 96 -4.45 -0.53 -13.23
CA LEU A 96 -4.30 -0.41 -14.68
C LEU A 96 -3.03 0.37 -14.99
N ASP A 97 -2.45 0.09 -16.15
CA ASP A 97 -1.41 0.91 -16.75
C ASP A 97 -1.99 1.88 -17.81
N PRO A 98 -1.21 2.83 -18.35
CA PRO A 98 -1.62 3.60 -19.52
C PRO A 98 -1.95 2.69 -20.73
N PRO A 99 -2.91 3.09 -21.59
CA PRO A 99 -3.60 4.37 -21.62
C PRO A 99 -4.86 4.47 -20.73
N ASP A 100 -5.42 3.34 -20.29
CA ASP A 100 -6.69 3.32 -19.55
C ASP A 100 -6.59 3.97 -18.18
N HIS A 101 -5.49 3.72 -17.45
CA HIS A 101 -5.20 4.44 -16.20
C HIS A 101 -5.25 5.95 -16.41
N THR A 102 -4.58 6.46 -17.44
CA THR A 102 -4.52 7.89 -17.74
C THR A 102 -5.91 8.46 -18.05
N ARG A 103 -6.71 7.75 -18.86
CA ARG A 103 -8.07 8.15 -19.21
C ARG A 103 -8.97 8.24 -17.98
N LEU A 104 -8.99 7.20 -17.14
CA LEU A 104 -9.83 7.14 -15.95
C LEU A 104 -9.37 8.12 -14.88
N ARG A 105 -8.05 8.23 -14.63
CA ARG A 105 -7.48 9.21 -13.71
C ARG A 105 -7.87 10.63 -14.09
N LYS A 106 -7.86 10.97 -15.38
CA LYS A 106 -8.26 12.31 -15.87
C LYS A 106 -9.71 12.65 -15.56
N LEU A 107 -10.61 11.66 -15.54
CA LEU A 107 -12.01 11.87 -15.20
C LEU A 107 -12.18 12.16 -13.70
N VAL A 108 -11.57 11.34 -12.84
CA VAL A 108 -11.75 11.47 -11.38
C VAL A 108 -10.94 12.61 -10.77
N SER A 109 -9.75 12.92 -11.30
CA SER A 109 -8.83 13.91 -10.69
C SER A 109 -9.43 15.31 -10.57
N LYS A 110 -10.42 15.66 -11.41
CA LYS A 110 -11.12 16.95 -11.33
C LYS A 110 -11.95 17.07 -10.06
N ALA A 111 -12.60 15.98 -9.63
CA ALA A 111 -13.39 15.94 -8.41
C ALA A 111 -12.52 15.96 -7.14
N PHE A 112 -11.26 15.53 -7.24
CA PHE A 112 -10.29 15.53 -6.14
C PHE A 112 -9.24 16.66 -6.25
N ALA A 113 -9.49 17.67 -7.09
CA ALA A 113 -8.58 18.81 -7.20
C ALA A 113 -8.51 19.59 -5.88
N PRO A 114 -7.36 20.21 -5.51
CA PRO A 114 -7.21 20.91 -4.24
C PRO A 114 -8.32 21.92 -3.93
N LYS A 115 -8.79 22.67 -4.94
CA LYS A 115 -9.90 23.62 -4.78
C LYS A 115 -11.21 22.94 -4.37
N VAL A 116 -11.52 21.76 -4.93
CA VAL A 116 -12.75 21.02 -4.62
C VAL A 116 -12.66 20.41 -3.23
N VAL A 117 -11.52 19.80 -2.90
CA VAL A 117 -11.28 19.22 -1.56
C VAL A 117 -11.30 20.31 -0.47
N ASN A 118 -10.69 21.46 -0.72
CA ASN A 118 -10.69 22.58 0.23
C ASN A 118 -12.09 23.15 0.48
N ALA A 119 -13.03 22.98 -0.45
CA ALA A 119 -14.42 23.39 -0.24
C ALA A 119 -15.13 22.54 0.82
N LEU A 120 -14.63 21.33 1.12
CA LEU A 120 -15.13 20.46 2.19
C LEU A 120 -14.65 20.89 3.58
N GLN A 121 -13.72 21.85 3.68
CA GLN A 121 -13.13 22.25 4.95
C GLN A 121 -14.17 22.70 6.01
N PRO A 122 -15.21 23.48 5.69
CA PRO A 122 -16.24 23.85 6.67
C PRO A 122 -17.00 22.63 7.22
N ASP A 123 -17.37 21.70 6.35
CA ASP A 123 -18.09 20.48 6.72
C ASP A 123 -17.22 19.55 7.57
N ILE A 124 -15.96 19.35 7.16
CA ILE A 124 -14.97 18.60 7.93
C ILE A 124 -14.75 19.23 9.30
N ARG A 125 -14.68 20.57 9.39
CA ARG A 125 -14.55 21.27 10.67
C ARG A 125 -15.76 21.03 11.57
N ALA A 126 -16.97 21.09 11.02
CA ALA A 126 -18.20 20.81 11.76
C ALA A 126 -18.24 19.35 12.25
N LEU A 127 -17.85 18.38 11.40
CA LEU A 127 -17.74 16.97 11.77
C LEU A 127 -16.72 16.76 12.90
N VAL A 128 -15.53 17.35 12.78
CA VAL A 128 -14.48 17.27 13.81
C VAL A 128 -14.98 17.85 15.13
N SER A 129 -15.57 19.06 15.13
CA SER A 129 -16.16 19.65 16.32
C SER A 129 -17.24 18.74 16.93
N GLY A 130 -18.19 18.27 16.12
CA GLY A 130 -19.28 17.43 16.61
C GLY A 130 -18.84 16.05 17.12
N LEU A 131 -17.73 15.49 16.63
CA LEU A 131 -17.14 14.28 17.19
C LEU A 131 -16.41 14.57 18.51
N LEU A 132 -15.69 15.70 18.59
CA LEU A 132 -14.97 16.11 19.79
C LEU A 132 -15.89 16.59 20.93
N ASP A 133 -17.07 17.15 20.62
CA ASP A 133 -18.03 17.58 21.64
C ASP A 133 -18.67 16.39 22.39
N ARG A 134 -18.57 15.18 21.84
CA ARG A 134 -19.16 13.95 22.42
C ARG A 134 -18.21 13.20 23.34
N VAL A 135 -16.94 13.58 23.38
CA VAL A 135 -15.93 12.89 24.18
C VAL A 135 -15.72 13.65 25.49
N ASP A 136 -15.82 12.91 26.60
CA ASP A 136 -15.53 13.40 27.94
C ASP A 136 -14.55 12.43 28.62
N GLY A 137 -13.56 12.97 29.32
CA GLY A 137 -12.52 12.21 30.00
C GLY A 137 -11.75 11.25 29.06
N ARG A 138 -11.97 9.93 29.24
CA ARG A 138 -11.28 8.87 28.49
C ARG A 138 -12.21 8.29 27.43
N PHE A 139 -11.77 8.32 26.18
CA PHE A 139 -12.51 7.78 25.03
C PHE A 139 -11.61 6.92 24.12
N ASP A 140 -12.22 6.18 23.19
CA ASP A 140 -11.51 5.41 22.16
C ASP A 140 -11.34 6.28 20.92
N VAL A 141 -10.12 6.79 20.70
CA VAL A 141 -9.83 7.69 19.57
C VAL A 141 -10.09 7.05 18.21
N ILE A 142 -10.01 5.73 18.09
CA ILE A 142 -10.27 5.06 16.81
C ILE A 142 -11.77 5.00 16.58
N ARG A 143 -12.50 4.39 17.50
CA ARG A 143 -13.95 4.18 17.37
C ARG A 143 -14.72 5.50 17.34
N ASP A 144 -14.34 6.44 18.19
CA ASP A 144 -15.15 7.63 18.48
C ASP A 144 -14.72 8.85 17.63
N PHE A 145 -13.55 8.82 16.98
CA PHE A 145 -13.05 9.95 16.17
C PHE A 145 -12.41 9.56 14.83
N ALA A 146 -11.32 8.81 14.84
CA ALA A 146 -10.46 8.60 13.67
C ALA A 146 -11.10 7.72 12.58
N TYR A 147 -11.95 6.77 12.97
CA TYR A 147 -12.73 5.96 12.04
C TYR A 147 -13.96 6.68 11.47
N PRO A 148 -14.86 7.28 12.29
CA PRO A 148 -16.08 7.91 11.77
C PRO A 148 -15.81 9.14 10.90
N LEU A 149 -14.75 9.91 11.17
CA LEU A 149 -14.44 11.13 10.42
C LEU A 149 -14.28 10.88 8.90
N PRO A 150 -13.34 10.05 8.42
CA PRO A 150 -13.20 9.80 7.00
C PRO A 150 -14.42 9.07 6.40
N VAL A 151 -15.13 8.23 7.16
CA VAL A 151 -16.35 7.55 6.69
C VAL A 151 -17.48 8.54 6.39
N ALA A 152 -17.59 9.62 7.17
CA ALA A 152 -18.60 10.66 6.94
C ALA A 152 -18.25 11.62 5.80
N VAL A 153 -16.98 11.64 5.35
CA VAL A 153 -16.49 12.54 4.28
C VAL A 153 -16.62 11.90 2.89
N ILE A 154 -16.60 10.57 2.80
CA ILE A 154 -16.69 9.80 1.53
C ILE A 154 -18.13 9.49 1.13
#